data_AF-A0A7W1HMP4-F1
#
_entry.id   AF-A0A7W1HMP4-F1
#
_cell.length_a   1.000
_cell.length_b   1.000
_cell.length_c   1.000
_cell.angle_alpha   90.00
_cell.angle_beta   90.00
_cell.angle_gamma   90.00
#
_symmetry.space_group_name_H-M   'P 1'
#
loop_
_entity.id
_entity.type
_entity.pdbx_description
1 polymer ?
#
loop_
_entity_poly.entity_id
_entity_poly.type
_entity_poly.pdbx_seq_one_letter_code
_entity_poly.pdbx_strand_id
1 'polypeptide(L)'
;MSRLKILVILCLAAAGVNSALAELPPLIPRAVLFGNPERSHPEISPDGRQLAWLAPDKNGVVNVWDETDGKDRAVTNETHRPIQWYAWAGDAKHILYLQDNAGDEIDHLFSADP
;
A
#
# COMPACT_ATOMS: atom_id res chain seq x y z
N MET A 1 -43.92 43.80 46.32
CA MET A 1 -44.45 43.76 44.94
C MET A 1 -43.37 44.19 43.95
N SER A 2 -43.31 43.49 42.81
CA SER A 2 -42.63 43.84 41.54
C SER A 2 -41.09 43.93 41.45
N ARG A 3 -40.35 42.86 41.77
CA ARG A 3 -39.11 42.52 41.02
C ARG A 3 -39.09 41.08 40.48
N LEU A 4 -40.20 40.35 40.66
CA LEU A 4 -40.33 38.93 40.32
C LEU A 4 -40.84 38.66 38.89
N LYS A 5 -41.16 39.71 38.11
CA LYS A 5 -41.68 39.56 36.74
C LYS A 5 -40.66 39.82 35.62
N ILE A 6 -39.45 40.26 35.96
CA ILE A 6 -38.38 40.50 34.96
C ILE A 6 -37.48 39.25 34.77
N LEU A 7 -37.62 38.23 35.63
CA LEU A 7 -36.76 37.05 35.61
C LEU A 7 -37.17 35.99 34.57
N VAL A 8 -38.35 36.08 33.94
CA VAL A 8 -38.89 34.98 33.12
C VAL A 8 -38.63 35.14 31.61
N ILE A 9 -38.26 36.32 31.13
CA ILE A 9 -38.03 36.54 29.68
C ILE A 9 -36.56 36.33 29.27
N LEU A 10 -35.62 36.25 30.23
CA LEU A 10 -34.19 36.09 29.91
C LEU A 10 -33.73 34.62 29.76
N CYS A 11 -34.62 33.63 29.95
CA CYS A 11 -34.24 32.22 29.86
C CYS A 11 -34.53 31.56 28.50
N LEU A 12 -35.12 32.27 27.51
CA LEU A 12 -35.43 31.68 26.21
C LEU A 12 -34.52 32.12 25.05
N ALA A 13 -33.48 32.92 25.29
CA ALA A 13 -32.58 33.39 24.24
C ALA A 13 -31.16 32.80 24.31
N ALA A 14 -30.96 31.74 25.10
CA ALA A 14 -29.68 31.04 25.21
C ALA A 14 -29.78 29.54 24.93
N ALA A 15 -30.80 29.11 24.17
CA ALA A 15 -30.68 27.86 23.41
C ALA A 15 -29.69 28.14 22.28
N GLY A 16 -28.41 28.14 22.63
CA GLY A 16 -27.31 28.31 21.70
C GLY A 16 -27.50 27.31 20.58
N VAL A 17 -27.53 27.82 19.35
CA VAL A 17 -27.22 27.00 18.18
C VAL A 17 -25.75 26.63 18.36
N ASN A 18 -25.49 25.54 19.08
CA ASN A 18 -24.21 24.86 19.01
C ASN A 18 -24.16 24.25 17.62
N SER A 19 -23.81 25.07 16.62
CA SER A 19 -23.13 24.57 15.46
C SER A 19 -21.82 24.01 15.99
N ALA A 20 -21.81 22.73 16.34
CA ALA A 20 -20.59 21.97 16.40
C ALA A 20 -20.00 22.07 15.00
N LEU A 21 -19.05 22.99 14.80
CA LEU A 21 -18.19 22.96 13.64
C LEU A 21 -17.44 21.64 13.78
N ALA A 22 -17.85 20.63 13.01
CA ALA A 22 -17.17 19.36 12.98
C ALA A 22 -15.71 19.66 12.59
N GLU A 23 -14.78 19.33 13.49
CA GLU A 23 -13.37 19.41 13.16
C GLU A 23 -13.08 18.48 11.97
N LEU A 24 -12.15 18.92 11.12
CA LEU A 24 -11.70 18.07 10.01
C LEU A 24 -11.10 16.78 10.57
N PRO A 25 -11.31 15.63 9.90
CA PRO A 25 -10.67 14.40 10.31
C PRO A 25 -9.14 14.56 10.27
N PRO A 26 -8.40 13.79 11.10
CA PRO A 26 -6.95 13.78 11.03
C PRO A 26 -6.49 13.42 9.62
N LEU A 27 -5.44 14.09 9.14
CA LEU A 27 -4.89 13.83 7.82
C LEU A 27 -4.29 12.42 7.76
N ILE A 28 -4.57 11.69 6.68
CA ILE A 28 -3.89 10.42 6.39
C ILE A 28 -2.44 10.74 6.00
N PRO A 29 -1.42 10.13 6.64
CA PRO A 29 -0.05 10.32 6.24
C PRO A 29 0.16 9.96 4.76
N ARG A 30 0.86 10.80 3.99
CA ARG A 30 1.12 10.54 2.56
C ARG A 30 1.76 9.18 2.30
N ALA A 31 2.63 8.73 3.21
CA ALA A 31 3.26 7.41 3.12
C ALA A 31 2.25 6.24 3.13
N VAL A 32 1.09 6.40 3.77
CA VAL A 32 0.02 5.39 3.76
C VAL A 32 -0.69 5.36 2.40
N LEU A 33 -0.75 6.49 1.70
CA LEU A 33 -1.44 6.61 0.41
C LEU A 33 -0.54 6.32 -0.80
N PHE A 34 0.74 6.67 -0.70
CA PHE A 34 1.69 6.66 -1.81
C PHE A 34 2.94 5.79 -1.56
N GLY A 35 2.99 5.08 -0.43
CA GLY A 35 4.06 4.13 -0.14
C GLY A 35 3.88 2.81 -0.89
N ASN A 36 4.95 2.04 -0.99
CA ASN A 36 4.87 0.69 -1.53
C ASN A 36 4.06 -0.21 -0.60
N PRO A 37 3.21 -1.10 -1.15
CA PRO A 37 2.53 -2.11 -0.34
C PRO A 37 3.56 -3.09 0.25
N GLU A 38 3.27 -3.66 1.42
CA GLU A 38 4.14 -4.68 2.03
C GLU A 38 4.26 -5.93 1.14
N ARG A 39 3.15 -6.37 0.54
CA ARG A 39 3.09 -7.43 -0.49
C ARG A 39 1.99 -7.11 -1.49
N SER A 40 2.23 -7.40 -2.77
CA SER A 40 1.25 -7.23 -3.84
C SER A 40 1.42 -8.27 -4.94
N HIS A 41 0.44 -8.38 -5.85
CA HIS A 41 0.48 -9.28 -7.00
C HIS A 41 0.84 -10.73 -6.64
N PRO A 42 0.13 -11.40 -5.72
CA PRO A 42 0.46 -12.78 -5.37
C PRO A 42 0.18 -13.73 -6.54
N GLU A 43 1.11 -14.63 -6.84
CA GLU A 43 0.94 -15.69 -7.84
C GLU A 43 1.41 -17.05 -7.32
N ILE A 44 0.58 -18.07 -7.57
CA ILE A 44 0.93 -19.47 -7.28
C ILE A 44 1.63 -20.05 -8.52
N SER A 45 2.76 -20.71 -8.30
CA SER A 45 3.46 -21.49 -9.32
C SER A 45 2.55 -22.50 -10.04
N PRO A 46 2.78 -22.82 -11.33
CA PRO A 46 1.94 -23.74 -12.08
C PRO A 46 1.79 -25.14 -11.46
N ASP A 47 2.78 -25.61 -10.68
CA ASP A 47 2.72 -26.88 -9.96
C ASP A 47 2.05 -26.80 -8.58
N GLY A 48 1.68 -25.58 -8.15
CA GLY A 48 0.98 -25.32 -6.90
C GLY A 48 1.86 -25.31 -5.65
N ARG A 49 3.19 -25.37 -5.78
CA ARG A 49 4.09 -25.62 -4.63
C ARG A 49 4.71 -24.38 -4.01
N GLN A 50 4.79 -23.29 -4.77
CA GLN A 50 5.41 -22.03 -4.39
C GLN A 50 4.45 -20.86 -4.58
N LEU A 51 4.54 -19.88 -3.70
CA LEU A 51 3.86 -18.58 -3.78
C LEU A 51 4.91 -17.50 -4.01
N ALA A 52 4.69 -16.64 -5.00
CA ALA A 52 5.49 -15.45 -5.24
C ALA A 52 4.66 -14.18 -5.06
N TRP A 53 5.33 -13.05 -4.83
CA TRP A 53 4.72 -11.71 -4.74
C TRP A 53 5.74 -10.62 -5.02
N LEU A 54 5.24 -9.40 -5.25
CA LEU A 54 6.06 -8.19 -5.26
C LEU A 54 6.13 -7.56 -3.87
N ALA A 55 7.34 -7.27 -3.39
CA ALA A 55 7.58 -6.64 -2.10
C ALA A 55 8.85 -5.75 -2.11
N PRO A 56 8.86 -4.63 -1.36
CA PRO A 56 10.02 -3.77 -1.24
C PRO A 56 11.16 -4.44 -0.46
N ASP A 57 12.40 -4.25 -0.92
CA ASP A 57 13.60 -4.59 -0.17
C ASP A 57 13.84 -3.61 1.00
N LYS A 58 14.96 -3.78 1.71
CA LYS A 58 15.35 -2.88 2.82
C LYS A 58 15.54 -1.41 2.40
N ASN A 59 15.75 -1.14 1.12
CA ASN A 59 15.90 0.20 0.56
C ASN A 59 14.59 0.73 -0.05
N GLY A 60 13.51 -0.05 -0.01
CA GLY A 60 12.22 0.30 -0.57
C GLY A 60 12.04 -0.08 -2.04
N VAL A 61 13.00 -0.75 -2.69
CA VAL A 61 12.89 -1.14 -4.11
C VAL A 61 12.11 -2.43 -4.25
N VAL A 62 11.01 -2.39 -5.01
CA VAL A 62 10.13 -3.55 -5.19
C VAL A 62 10.82 -4.59 -6.05
N ASN A 63 10.94 -5.79 -5.50
CA ASN A 63 11.49 -6.97 -6.14
C ASN A 63 10.44 -8.10 -6.11
N VAL A 64 10.69 -9.16 -6.87
CA VAL A 64 9.96 -10.43 -6.74
C VAL A 64 10.52 -11.24 -5.58
N TRP A 65 9.63 -11.75 -4.75
CA TRP A 65 9.90 -12.61 -3.62
C TRP A 65 9.17 -13.93 -3.80
N ASP A 66 9.72 -15.01 -3.24
CA ASP A 66 9.07 -16.31 -3.12
C ASP A 66 9.08 -16.78 -1.66
N GLU A 67 8.14 -17.66 -1.34
CA GLU A 67 8.23 -18.50 -0.14
C GLU A 67 8.69 -19.90 -0.56
N THR A 68 9.90 -20.27 -0.15
CA THR A 68 10.45 -21.62 -0.32
C THR A 68 10.83 -22.18 1.04
N ASP A 69 10.38 -23.40 1.35
CA ASP A 69 10.62 -24.10 2.63
C ASP A 69 10.24 -23.28 3.88
N GLY A 70 9.15 -22.50 3.77
CA GLY A 70 8.63 -21.66 4.86
C GLY A 70 9.49 -20.43 5.16
N LYS A 71 10.34 -20.00 4.21
CA LYS A 71 11.14 -18.79 4.31
C LYS A 71 10.91 -17.89 3.11
N ASP A 72 10.68 -16.62 3.39
CA ASP A 72 10.61 -15.58 2.38
C ASP A 72 12.02 -15.18 1.95
N ARG A 73 12.24 -15.05 0.64
CA ARG A 73 13.48 -14.49 0.08
C ARG A 73 13.18 -13.70 -1.18
N ALA A 74 14.06 -12.76 -1.50
CA ALA A 74 14.01 -12.06 -2.77
C ALA A 74 14.65 -12.93 -3.85
N VAL A 75 13.93 -13.14 -4.95
CA VAL A 75 14.38 -13.88 -6.16
C VAL A 75 15.12 -12.94 -7.12
N THR A 76 14.86 -11.64 -7.01
CA THR A 76 15.46 -10.57 -7.82
C THR A 76 16.17 -9.56 -6.92
N ASN A 77 17.07 -8.76 -7.49
CA ASN A 77 17.89 -7.81 -6.74
C ASN A 77 18.05 -6.48 -7.49
N GLU A 78 16.94 -5.95 -7.99
CA GLU A 78 16.87 -4.59 -8.52
C GLU A 78 17.13 -3.58 -7.40
N THR A 79 17.98 -2.60 -7.71
CA THR A 79 18.49 -1.62 -6.73
C THR A 79 18.07 -0.19 -7.03
N HIS A 80 17.51 0.06 -8.21
CA HIS A 80 17.19 1.41 -8.68
C HIS A 80 15.71 1.58 -8.99
N ARG A 81 15.13 0.69 -9.81
CA ARG A 81 13.71 0.75 -10.19
C ARG A 81 12.93 -0.45 -9.68
N PRO A 82 11.65 -0.23 -9.30
CA PRO A 82 10.78 -1.32 -8.88
C PRO A 82 10.44 -2.22 -10.07
N ILE A 83 10.38 -3.52 -9.84
CA ILE A 83 9.71 -4.46 -10.74
C ILE A 83 8.20 -4.23 -10.59
N GLN A 84 7.50 -4.01 -11.70
CA GLN A 84 6.05 -3.79 -11.71
C GLN A 84 5.26 -5.00 -12.20
N TRP A 85 5.91 -5.91 -12.94
CA TRP A 85 5.27 -7.08 -13.51
C TRP A 85 6.20 -8.28 -13.44
N TYR A 86 5.63 -9.42 -13.06
CA TYR A 86 6.27 -10.72 -13.13
C TYR A 86 5.21 -11.79 -13.42
N ALA A 87 5.66 -12.97 -13.82
CA ALA A 87 4.84 -14.16 -13.92
C ALA A 87 5.68 -15.42 -13.72
N TRP A 88 5.06 -16.51 -13.28
CA TRP A 88 5.70 -17.83 -13.35
C TRP A 88 5.86 -18.31 -14.79
N ALA A 89 7.02 -18.87 -15.10
CA ALA A 89 7.21 -19.65 -16.32
C ALA A 89 6.40 -20.96 -16.23
N GLY A 90 5.95 -21.47 -17.39
CA GLY A 90 5.13 -22.67 -17.46
C GLY A 90 5.80 -23.96 -16.96
N ASP A 91 7.11 -23.94 -16.71
CA ASP A 91 7.85 -25.07 -16.14
C ASP A 91 7.85 -25.13 -14.61
N ALA A 92 7.19 -24.17 -13.94
CA ALA A 92 7.13 -24.02 -12.48
C ALA A 92 8.49 -23.86 -11.78
N LYS A 93 9.54 -23.51 -12.53
CA LYS A 93 10.90 -23.36 -12.00
C LYS A 93 11.42 -21.95 -12.10
N HIS A 94 11.01 -21.20 -13.13
CA HIS A 94 11.52 -19.86 -13.35
C HIS A 94 10.46 -18.82 -13.11
N ILE A 95 10.89 -17.65 -12.67
CA ILE A 95 10.10 -16.43 -12.71
C ILE A 95 10.57 -15.60 -13.91
N LEU A 96 9.61 -15.04 -14.63
CA LEU A 96 9.82 -14.07 -15.68
C LEU A 96 9.42 -12.68 -15.17
N TYR A 97 10.19 -11.66 -15.50
CA TYR A 97 9.86 -10.28 -15.13
C TYR A 97 10.28 -9.29 -16.21
N LEU A 98 9.62 -8.13 -16.22
CA LEU A 98 9.95 -7.03 -17.11
C LEU A 98 10.71 -5.95 -16.35
N GLN A 99 11.76 -5.44 -16.97
CA GLN A 99 12.48 -4.27 -16.51
C GLN A 99 13.11 -3.55 -17.70
N ASP A 100 13.13 -2.22 -17.65
CA ASP A 100 13.78 -1.36 -18.62
C ASP A 100 15.11 -0.82 -18.06
N ASN A 101 15.97 -0.28 -18.92
CA ASN A 101 17.29 0.17 -18.49
C ASN A 101 17.33 1.68 -18.26
N ALA A 102 17.38 2.09 -16.99
CA ALA A 102 17.53 3.49 -16.58
C ALA A 102 16.50 4.49 -17.17
N GLY A 103 15.37 4.02 -17.64
CA GLY A 103 14.17 4.82 -17.93
C GLY A 103 14.01 5.07 -19.41
N ASP A 104 14.65 4.23 -20.24
CA ASP A 104 14.51 4.26 -21.68
C ASP A 104 13.13 3.76 -22.14
N GLU A 105 12.30 3.24 -21.21
CA GLU A 105 10.95 2.72 -21.46
C GLU A 105 10.95 1.53 -22.44
N ILE A 106 12.09 0.85 -22.56
CA ILE A 106 12.25 -0.37 -23.36
C ILE A 106 12.32 -1.55 -22.40
N ASP A 107 11.16 -2.15 -22.14
CA ASP A 107 11.07 -3.34 -21.31
C ASP A 107 11.76 -4.54 -21.95
N HIS A 108 12.67 -5.15 -21.20
CA HIS A 108 13.29 -6.43 -21.54
C HIS A 108 12.70 -7.53 -20.67
N LEU A 109 12.56 -8.73 -21.25
CA LEU A 109 12.15 -9.93 -20.52
C LEU A 109 13.37 -10.60 -19.90
N PHE A 110 13.35 -10.71 -18.58
CA PHE A 110 14.36 -11.41 -17.79
C PHE A 110 13.79 -12.69 -17.20
N SER A 111 14.68 -13.60 -16.82
CA SER A 111 14.36 -14.83 -16.10
C SER A 111 15.22 -14.93 -14.85
N ALA A 112 14.63 -15.37 -13.75
CA ALA A 112 15.30 -15.62 -12.48
C ALA A 112 14.92 -16.99 -11.92
N ASP A 113 15.88 -17.61 -11.24
CA ASP A 113 15.70 -18.86 -10.49
C ASP A 113 15.31 -18.50 -9.06
N PRO A 114 14.13 -18.92 -8.56
CA PRO A 114 13.72 -18.73 -7.18
C PRO A 114 14.75 -19.23 -6.17
#